data_AF-A0AAW7G660-F1
#
_entry.id   AF-A0AAW7G660-F1
#
_cell.length_a   1.000
_cell.length_b   1.000
_cell.length_c   1.000
_cell.angle_alpha   90.00
_cell.angle_beta   90.00
_cell.angle_gamma   90.00
#
_symmetry.space_group_name_H-M   'P 1'
#
loop_
_entity.id
_entity.type
_entity.pdbx_description
1 polymer ?
#
loop_
_entity_poly.entity_id
_entity_poly.type
_entity_poly.pdbx_seq_one_letter_code
_entity_poly.pdbx_strand_id
1 'polypeptide(L)' 'MGKMTFVFEYEDGKEPPVSAGMSFMGGKIVAAAFRDALEEPEVCDEICPAPDYLDKIRNQP' A
#
# COMPACT_ATOMS: atom_id res chain seq x y z
N MET A 1 13.43 6.96 -16.35
CA MET A 1 13.07 5.52 -16.41
C MET A 1 11.64 5.38 -15.95
N GLY A 2 10.78 4.73 -16.73
CA GLY A 2 9.38 4.52 -16.36
C GLY A 2 9.24 3.42 -15.30
N LYS A 3 8.19 3.49 -14.48
CA LYS A 3 7.74 2.40 -13.60
C LYS A 3 6.47 1.80 -14.22
N MET A 4 6.34 0.48 -14.16
CA MET A 4 5.14 -0.25 -14.59
C MET A 4 4.63 -1.10 -13.42
N THR A 5 3.31 -1.24 -13.32
CA THR A 5 2.64 -2.07 -12.32
C THR A 5 2.12 -3.32 -13.01
N PHE A 6 2.39 -4.47 -12.41
CA PHE A 6 1.85 -5.76 -12.84
C PHE A 6 0.94 -6.30 -11.76
N VAL A 7 -0.19 -6.87 -12.17
CA VAL A 7 -1.12 -7.59 -11.28
C VAL A 7 -0.98 -9.07 -11.62
N PHE A 8 -0.83 -9.90 -10.61
CA PHE A 8 -0.67 -11.34 -10.74
C PHE A 8 -1.80 -12.03 -9.99
N GLU A 9 -2.48 -12.95 -10.67
CA GLU A 9 -3.47 -13.82 -10.06
C GLU A 9 -2.77 -15.09 -9.56
N TYR A 10 -3.00 -15.44 -8.30
CA TYR A 10 -2.48 -16.66 -7.67
C TYR A 10 -3.64 -17.53 -7.18
N GLU A 11 -3.41 -18.85 -7.10
CA GLU A 11 -4.35 -19.75 -6.44
C GLU A 11 -4.51 -19.35 -4.96
N ASP A 12 -5.70 -19.59 -4.41
CA ASP A 12 -6.00 -19.28 -3.01
C ASP A 12 -5.02 -19.98 -2.06
N GLY A 13 -4.48 -19.23 -1.10
CA GLY A 13 -3.45 -19.69 -0.16
C GLY A 13 -2.02 -19.80 -0.73
N LYS A 14 -1.76 -19.44 -1.99
CA LYS A 14 -0.40 -19.42 -2.59
C LYS A 14 0.09 -18.01 -2.88
N GLU A 15 0.24 -17.20 -1.83
CA GLU A 15 0.87 -15.88 -1.97
C GLU A 15 2.33 -16.03 -2.46
N PRO A 16 2.77 -15.19 -3.41
CA PRO A 16 4.14 -15.25 -3.90
C PRO A 16 5.13 -14.84 -2.79
N PRO A 17 6.29 -15.50 -2.69
CA PRO A 17 7.33 -15.04 -1.79
C PRO A 17 7.86 -13.67 -2.26
N VAL A 18 7.65 -12.62 -1.46
CA VAL A 18 8.19 -11.27 -1.71
C VAL A 18 9.38 -11.03 -0.80
N SER A 19 10.53 -10.68 -1.37
CA SER A 19 11.77 -10.40 -0.63
C SER A 19 12.57 -9.25 -1.23
N ALA A 20 13.42 -8.64 -0.41
CA ALA A 20 14.29 -7.55 -0.85
C ALA A 20 15.30 -8.05 -1.90
N GLY A 21 15.50 -7.25 -2.95
CA GLY A 21 16.47 -7.58 -4.01
C GLY A 21 15.92 -8.49 -5.11
N MET A 22 14.62 -8.85 -5.07
CA MET A 22 13.98 -9.54 -6.17
C MET A 22 14.01 -8.72 -7.46
N SER A 23 14.12 -9.46 -8.56
CA SER A 23 14.11 -8.91 -9.92
C SER A 23 13.04 -9.63 -10.73
N PHE A 24 12.37 -8.90 -11.61
CA PHE A 24 11.35 -9.43 -12.52
C PHE A 24 11.59 -8.87 -13.92
N MET A 25 11.70 -9.76 -14.91
CA MET A 25 11.96 -9.42 -16.33
C MET A 25 13.13 -8.44 -16.54
N GLY A 26 14.21 -8.57 -15.76
CA GLY A 26 15.38 -7.68 -15.85
C GLY A 26 15.22 -6.32 -15.15
N GLY A 27 14.06 -6.04 -14.56
CA GLY A 27 13.83 -4.91 -13.66
C GLY A 27 14.02 -5.30 -12.19
N LYS A 28 14.37 -4.33 -11.34
CA LYS A 28 14.39 -4.49 -9.88
C LYS A 28 13.00 -4.23 -9.32
N ILE A 29 12.48 -5.13 -8.49
CA ILE A 29 11.25 -4.88 -7.75
C ILE A 29 11.57 -3.85 -6.66
N VAL A 30 10.95 -2.67 -6.76
CA VAL A 30 11.14 -1.55 -5.81
C VAL A 30 9.93 -1.29 -4.92
N ALA A 31 8.79 -1.91 -5.24
CA ALA A 31 7.56 -1.85 -4.47
C ALA A 31 6.74 -3.13 -4.74
N ALA A 32 6.02 -3.61 -3.74
CA ALA A 32 5.03 -4.67 -3.83
C ALA A 32 3.82 -4.26 -2.98
N ALA A 33 2.62 -4.63 -3.40
CA ALA A 33 1.39 -4.36 -2.67
C ALA A 33 0.53 -5.63 -2.65
N PHE A 34 -0.02 -5.96 -1.49
CA PHE A 34 -0.93 -7.09 -1.29
C PHE A 34 -2.36 -6.56 -1.29
N ARG A 35 -2.79 -6.07 -2.46
CA ARG A 35 -4.14 -5.58 -2.74
C ARG A 35 -4.38 -5.62 -4.24
N ASP A 36 -5.64 -5.67 -4.66
CA ASP A 36 -5.96 -5.47 -6.06
C ASP A 36 -5.58 -4.03 -6.47
N ALA A 37 -4.78 -3.89 -7.52
CA ALA A 37 -4.39 -2.60 -8.06
C ALA A 37 -5.39 -2.06 -9.09
N LEU A 38 -6.31 -2.91 -9.57
CA LEU A 38 -7.41 -2.55 -10.46
C LEU A 38 -8.60 -2.02 -9.68
N GLU A 39 -8.72 -2.38 -8.41
CA GLU A 39 -9.73 -1.84 -7.51
C GLU A 39 -9.42 -0.37 -7.19
N GLU A 40 -10.44 0.48 -7.26
CA GLU A 40 -10.29 1.88 -6.87
C GLU A 40 -9.88 1.92 -5.39
N PRO A 41 -8.82 2.67 -5.03
CA PRO A 41 -8.47 2.81 -3.64
C PRO A 41 -9.67 3.43 -2.93
N GLU A 42 -10.19 2.77 -1.90
CA GLU A 42 -11.12 3.42 -0.97
C GLU A 42 -10.41 4.68 -0.45
N VAL A 43 -10.86 5.84 -0.92
CA VAL A 43 -10.41 7.10 -0.38
C VAL A 43 -10.99 7.14 1.02
N CYS A 44 -10.14 6.99 2.03
CA CYS A 44 -10.55 7.33 3.39
C CYS A 44 -10.78 8.84 3.44
N ASP A 45 -12.00 9.26 3.13
CA ASP A 45 -12.48 10.64 3.31
C ASP A 45 -12.61 10.99 4.81
N GLU A 46 -12.49 10.00 5.69
CA GLU A 46 -12.50 10.11 7.15
C GLU A 46 -11.15 9.56 7.64
N ILE A 47 -10.23 10.28 8.28
CA ILE A 47 -10.35 11.32 9.29
C ILE A 47 -9.16 12.27 9.09
N CYS A 48 -9.38 13.49 8.59
CA CYS A 48 -8.54 14.60 9.02
C CYS A 48 -9.01 14.89 10.45
N PRO A 49 -8.20 14.62 11.50
CA PRO A 49 -8.57 15.08 12.82
C PRO A 49 -8.79 16.60 12.70
N ALA A 50 -9.91 17.08 13.24
CA ALA A 50 -10.13 18.53 13.31
C ALA A 50 -8.84 19.19 13.83
N PRO A 51 -8.47 20.38 13.35
CA PRO A 51 -7.17 20.98 13.65
C PRO A 51 -6.88 21.11 15.16
N ASP A 52 -7.92 21.01 16.00
CA ASP A 52 -7.85 21.05 17.46
C ASP A 52 -7.70 19.68 18.16
N TYR A 53 -7.56 18.58 17.43
CA TYR A 53 -7.46 17.23 18.00
C TYR A 53 -6.23 17.06 18.90
N LEU A 54 -5.09 17.61 18.48
CA LEU A 54 -3.85 17.57 19.28
C LEU A 54 -3.98 18.40 20.56
N ASP A 55 -4.67 19.55 20.49
CA ASP A 55 -4.90 20.39 21.66
C ASP A 55 -5.85 19.72 22.66
N LYS A 56 -6.86 18.99 22.18
CA LYS A 56 -7.79 18.21 23.03
C LYS A 56 -7.09 17.08 23.77
N ILE A 57 -6.18 16.35 23.11
CA ILE A 57 -5.40 15.29 23.75
C ILE A 57 -4.41 15.88 24.76
N ARG A 58 -3.74 16.97 24.41
CA ARG A 58 -2.74 17.60 25.27
C ARG A 58 -3.33 18.20 26.55
N ASN A 59 -4.59 18.65 26.49
CA ASN A 59 -5.26 19.34 27.58
C ASN A 59 -6.27 18.47 28.34
N GLN A 60 -6.22 17.13 28.17
CA GLN A 60 -7.05 16.22 28.94
C GLN A 60 -6.49 16.10 30.38
N PRO A 61 -7.31 16.32 31.44
CA PRO A 61 -6.88 16.26 32.83
C PRO A 61 -6.53 14.85 33.31
#